data_AF-A0A919CA54-F1
#
_entry.id   AF-A0A919CA54-F1
#
_cell.length_a   1.000
_cell.length_b   1.000
_cell.length_c   1.000
_cell.angle_alpha   90.00
_cell.angle_beta   90.00
_cell.angle_gamma   90.00
#
_symmetry.space_group_name_H-M   'P 1'
#
loop_
_entity.id
_entity.type
_entity.pdbx_description
1 polymer ?
#
loop_
_entity_poly.entity_id
_entity_poly.type
_entity_poly.pdbx_seq_one_letter_code
_entity_poly.pdbx_strand_id
1 'polypeptide(L)'
;MAKQPDLTESPTPSATALAAQAGLGQWSGWTFVPYRGLGYKKWKDCRLYLYAGGVVITDNRVGFEITRDWANTRVLEYRRTINGSTKDARYTLIDPAGVGVSIGPGGRTFLKGDKQMHGITEVLSGAPFLYPGDWGNYIQDGITKTQLPSVLARIERGESVRFGAFTADRHGVTGRKRTAA
;
A
#
# COMPACT_ATOMS: atom_id res chain seq x y z
N MET A 1 -23.25 7.07 -14.18
CA MET A 1 -22.39 7.56 -13.08
C MET A 1 -22.72 6.79 -11.83
N ALA A 2 -21.83 5.92 -11.35
CA ALA A 2 -22.02 5.28 -10.05
C ALA A 2 -21.85 6.34 -8.96
N LYS A 3 -22.85 6.47 -8.09
CA LYS A 3 -22.81 7.34 -6.91
C LYS A 3 -21.56 6.98 -6.11
N GLN A 4 -20.68 7.95 -5.85
CA GLN A 4 -19.51 7.79 -5.00
C GLN A 4 -20.02 7.31 -3.62
N PRO A 5 -19.71 6.08 -3.17
CA PRO A 5 -20.15 5.60 -1.86
C PRO A 5 -19.44 6.41 -0.77
N ASP A 6 -20.08 6.62 0.38
CA ASP A 6 -19.54 7.39 1.52
C ASP A 6 -18.04 7.12 1.77
N LEU A 7 -17.18 8.04 1.31
CA LEU A 7 -15.72 8.01 1.46
C LEU A 7 -15.27 8.64 2.79
N THR A 8 -16.19 8.83 3.74
CA THR A 8 -16.02 9.75 4.88
C THR A 8 -16.38 9.14 6.24
N GLU A 9 -16.51 7.81 6.36
CA GLU A 9 -16.69 7.18 7.67
C GLU A 9 -15.49 7.51 8.56
N SER A 10 -15.71 8.18 9.69
CA SER A 10 -14.63 8.53 10.61
C SER A 10 -13.94 7.28 11.16
N PRO A 11 -12.62 7.35 11.44
CA PRO A 11 -11.92 6.24 12.05
C PRO A 11 -12.55 5.80 13.38
N THR A 12 -12.57 4.50 13.64
CA THR A 12 -12.98 3.96 14.94
C THR A 12 -12.04 4.48 16.05
N PRO A 13 -12.47 4.45 17.33
CA PRO A 13 -11.60 4.82 18.45
C PRO A 13 -10.30 4.00 18.49
N SER A 14 -10.39 2.70 18.19
CA SER A 14 -9.23 1.80 18.09
C SER A 14 -8.25 2.23 17.00
N ALA A 15 -8.75 2.48 15.78
CA ALA A 15 -7.92 2.93 14.66
C ALA A 15 -7.30 4.30 14.92
N THR A 16 -8.02 5.21 15.58
CA THR A 16 -7.50 6.52 16.01
C THR A 16 -6.38 6.35 17.03
N ALA A 17 -6.58 5.52 18.06
CA ALA A 17 -5.57 5.26 19.08
C ALA A 17 -4.31 4.63 18.48
N LEU A 18 -4.48 3.69 17.55
CA LEU A 18 -3.38 3.02 16.87
C LEU A 18 -2.61 3.99 15.96
N ALA A 19 -3.30 4.87 15.24
CA ALA A 19 -2.67 5.93 14.45
C ALA A 19 -1.89 6.92 15.32
N ALA A 20 -2.43 7.29 16.48
CA ALA A 20 -1.75 8.16 17.43
C ALA A 20 -0.50 7.49 18.01
N GLN A 21 -0.58 6.21 18.40
CA GLN A 21 0.55 5.43 18.88
C GLN A 21 1.67 5.32 17.84
N ALA A 22 1.30 5.18 16.57
CA ALA A 22 2.25 5.12 15.46
C ALA A 22 2.69 6.51 14.95
N GLY A 23 2.18 7.61 15.52
CA GLY A 23 2.54 8.97 15.11
C GLY A 23 2.12 9.33 13.68
N LEU A 24 1.04 8.74 13.15
CA LEU A 24 0.62 8.93 11.75
C LEU A 24 0.05 10.33 11.45
N GLY A 25 -0.10 11.18 12.46
CA GLY A 25 -0.65 12.52 12.33
C GLY A 25 -2.16 12.53 12.15
N GLN A 26 -2.68 13.57 11.49
CA GLN A 26 -4.11 13.78 11.33
C GLN A 26 -4.72 12.83 10.30
N TRP A 27 -5.97 12.42 10.54
CA TRP A 27 -6.76 11.71 9.54
C TRP A 27 -7.00 12.62 8.33
N SER A 28 -6.86 12.06 7.13
CA SER A 28 -6.93 12.81 5.88
C SER A 28 -8.36 13.20 5.46
N GLY A 29 -9.37 12.72 6.18
CA GLY A 29 -10.78 12.82 5.76
C GLY A 29 -11.24 11.68 4.86
N TRP A 30 -10.35 10.74 4.51
CA TRP A 30 -10.66 9.63 3.61
C TRP A 30 -10.66 8.28 4.30
N THR A 31 -11.74 7.53 4.05
CA THR A 31 -11.91 6.14 4.47
C THR A 31 -12.43 5.32 3.30
N PHE A 32 -11.77 4.20 3.01
CA PHE A 32 -12.20 3.31 1.93
C PHE A 32 -12.80 2.02 2.48
N VAL A 33 -13.87 1.60 1.82
CA VAL A 33 -14.62 0.39 2.14
C VAL A 33 -14.38 -0.68 1.05
N PRO A 34 -14.48 -1.97 1.38
CA PRO A 34 -14.29 -3.05 0.43
C PRO A 34 -15.48 -3.26 -0.49
N TYR A 35 -15.21 -3.98 -1.58
CA TYR A 35 -16.24 -4.43 -2.50
C TYR A 35 -17.32 -5.23 -1.78
N ARG A 36 -18.59 -4.85 -1.97
CA ARG A 36 -19.76 -5.48 -1.35
C ARG A 36 -20.44 -6.39 -2.37
N GLY A 37 -19.99 -7.64 -2.47
CA GLY A 37 -20.60 -8.68 -3.30
C GLY A 37 -20.81 -9.98 -2.51
N LEU A 38 -21.61 -10.91 -3.07
CA LEU A 38 -21.92 -12.19 -2.41
C LEU A 38 -20.67 -12.97 -1.99
N GLY A 39 -19.59 -12.92 -2.77
CA GLY A 39 -18.28 -13.54 -2.44
C GLY A 39 -17.37 -12.73 -1.49
N TYR A 40 -17.77 -11.51 -1.09
CA TYR A 40 -16.94 -10.57 -0.33
C TYR A 40 -17.52 -10.20 1.03
N LYS A 41 -18.61 -10.85 1.46
CA LYS A 41 -19.24 -10.60 2.77
C LYS A 41 -18.28 -10.64 3.96
N LYS A 42 -17.26 -11.50 3.90
CA LYS A 42 -16.24 -11.62 4.96
C LYS A 42 -15.41 -10.35 5.17
N TRP A 43 -15.40 -9.43 4.21
CA TRP A 43 -14.63 -8.19 4.28
C TRP A 43 -15.47 -6.98 4.71
N LYS A 44 -16.78 -7.13 4.90
CA LYS A 44 -17.73 -6.00 5.01
C LYS A 44 -17.37 -4.94 6.06
N ASP A 45 -16.68 -5.33 7.14
CA ASP A 45 -16.29 -4.41 8.23
C ASP A 45 -14.80 -4.02 8.18
N CYS A 46 -14.05 -4.46 7.17
CA CYS A 46 -12.70 -3.96 6.93
C CYS A 46 -12.76 -2.49 6.47
N ARG A 47 -11.76 -1.71 6.88
CA ARG A 47 -11.62 -0.29 6.54
C ARG A 47 -10.16 0.03 6.23
N LEU A 48 -9.99 1.03 5.38
CA LEU A 48 -8.70 1.63 5.05
C LEU A 48 -8.78 3.11 5.40
N TYR A 49 -8.20 3.50 6.54
CA TYR A 49 -8.19 4.87 7.03
C TYR A 49 -6.88 5.54 6.64
N LEU A 50 -6.93 6.59 5.82
CA LEU A 50 -5.73 7.30 5.37
C LEU A 50 -5.40 8.45 6.31
N TYR A 51 -4.15 8.53 6.74
CA TYR A 51 -3.61 9.59 7.59
C TYR A 51 -2.52 10.36 6.84
N ALA A 52 -2.10 11.50 7.37
CA ALA A 52 -1.06 12.33 6.78
C ALA A 52 0.28 11.58 6.65
N GLY A 53 0.67 10.84 7.69
CA GLY A 53 1.92 10.08 7.78
C GLY A 53 1.77 8.57 7.61
N GLY A 54 0.57 8.05 7.32
CA GLY A 54 0.40 6.62 7.19
C GLY A 54 -1.01 6.15 6.84
N VAL A 55 -1.25 4.88 7.10
CA VAL A 55 -2.55 4.23 6.94
C VAL A 55 -2.80 3.26 8.07
N VAL A 56 -4.08 3.14 8.45
CA VAL A 56 -4.58 2.06 9.29
C VAL A 56 -5.49 1.16 8.45
N ILE A 57 -5.21 -0.14 8.47
CA ILE A 57 -6.01 -1.18 7.81
C ILE A 57 -6.64 -2.04 8.89
N THR A 58 -7.96 -2.15 8.89
CA THR A 58 -8.67 -3.06 9.80
C THR A 58 -9.07 -4.33 9.08
N ASP A 59 -8.82 -5.48 9.71
CA ASP A 59 -9.29 -6.80 9.26
C ASP A 59 -10.05 -7.50 10.37
N ASN A 60 -11.37 -7.38 10.31
CA ASN A 60 -12.30 -7.95 11.28
C ASN A 60 -12.35 -9.49 11.26
N ARG A 61 -11.83 -10.17 10.24
CA ARG A 61 -11.88 -11.65 10.15
C ARG A 61 -10.93 -12.31 11.13
N VAL A 62 -9.87 -11.61 11.47
CA VAL A 62 -8.73 -12.05 12.27
C VAL A 62 -8.52 -11.12 13.46
N GLY A 63 -9.40 -10.13 13.63
CA GLY A 63 -9.44 -9.23 14.77
C GLY A 63 -8.22 -8.34 14.90
N PHE A 64 -7.54 -8.03 13.79
CA PHE A 64 -6.34 -7.19 13.83
C PHE A 64 -6.53 -5.85 13.13
N GLU A 65 -5.73 -4.89 13.58
CA GLU A 65 -5.53 -3.59 12.97
C GLU A 65 -4.04 -3.44 12.66
N ILE A 66 -3.71 -3.05 11.42
CA ILE A 66 -2.33 -2.88 10.96
C ILE A 66 -2.10 -1.41 10.64
N THR A 67 -0.99 -0.87 11.12
CA THR A 67 -0.49 0.44 10.68
C THR A 67 0.64 0.29 9.68
N ARG A 68 0.74 1.27 8.80
CA ARG A 68 1.89 1.46 7.92
C ARG A 68 2.23 2.96 7.92
N ASP A 69 3.45 3.26 8.32
CA ASP A 69 4.04 4.60 8.35
C ASP A 69 4.74 4.87 7.01
N TRP A 70 4.44 6.01 6.39
CA TRP A 70 5.02 6.44 5.11
C TRP A 70 6.53 6.63 5.14
N ALA A 71 7.15 6.89 6.28
CA ALA A 71 8.61 7.03 6.36
C ALA A 71 9.33 5.70 6.13
N ASN A 72 8.69 4.57 6.47
CA ASN A 72 9.33 3.27 6.56
C ASN A 72 8.67 2.19 5.68
N THR A 73 7.49 2.48 5.15
CA THR A 73 6.71 1.54 4.32
C THR A 73 7.18 1.59 2.87
N ARG A 74 7.36 0.42 2.27
CA ARG A 74 7.52 0.27 0.82
C ARG A 74 6.19 -0.21 0.22
N VAL A 75 5.87 0.24 -0.98
CA VAL A 75 4.68 -0.20 -1.71
C VAL A 75 5.09 -0.95 -2.99
N LEU A 76 4.54 -2.14 -3.19
CA LEU A 76 4.57 -2.84 -4.47
C LEU A 76 3.19 -2.75 -5.10
N GLU A 77 3.14 -2.14 -6.28
CA GLU A 77 1.94 -2.08 -7.09
C GLU A 77 1.90 -3.23 -8.11
N TYR A 78 0.75 -3.88 -8.19
CA TYR A 78 0.40 -4.79 -9.25
C TYR A 78 -0.90 -4.36 -9.89
N ARG A 79 -0.78 -3.67 -11.03
CA ARG A 79 -1.89 -3.38 -11.93
C ARG A 79 -1.85 -4.32 -13.11
N ARG A 80 -2.99 -4.93 -13.43
CA ARG A 80 -3.18 -5.74 -14.64
C ARG A 80 -4.39 -5.20 -15.40
N THR A 81 -4.16 -4.84 -16.65
CA THR A 81 -5.22 -4.42 -17.58
C THR A 81 -5.49 -5.55 -18.56
N ILE A 82 -6.76 -5.88 -18.78
CA ILE A 82 -7.21 -6.84 -19.80
C ILE A 82 -8.28 -6.16 -20.64
N ASN A 83 -8.09 -6.12 -21.97
CA ASN A 83 -9.00 -5.48 -22.92
C ASN A 83 -9.34 -4.03 -22.55
N GLY A 84 -8.32 -3.24 -22.20
CA GLY A 84 -8.48 -1.83 -21.81
C GLY A 84 -9.11 -1.59 -20.42
N SER A 85 -9.50 -2.64 -19.70
CA SER A 85 -10.09 -2.54 -18.36
C SER A 85 -9.13 -3.00 -17.28
N THR A 86 -8.97 -2.24 -16.20
CA THR A 86 -8.22 -2.66 -15.00
C THR A 86 -8.91 -3.86 -14.37
N LYS A 87 -8.22 -5.01 -14.33
CA LYS A 87 -8.70 -6.25 -13.71
C LYS A 87 -8.12 -6.45 -12.32
N ASP A 88 -6.82 -6.23 -12.19
CA ASP A 88 -6.13 -6.27 -10.90
C ASP A 88 -5.58 -4.89 -10.59
N ALA A 89 -5.72 -4.46 -9.35
CA ALA A 89 -5.13 -3.23 -8.82
C ALA A 89 -4.79 -3.46 -7.36
N ARG A 90 -3.77 -4.29 -7.14
CA ARG A 90 -3.35 -4.78 -5.84
C ARG A 90 -2.09 -4.07 -5.39
N TYR A 91 -2.08 -3.60 -4.16
CA TYR A 91 -0.96 -2.90 -3.54
C TYR A 91 -0.51 -3.69 -2.33
N THR A 92 0.78 -3.96 -2.22
CA THR A 92 1.37 -4.63 -1.05
C THR A 92 2.21 -3.64 -0.29
N LEU A 93 1.80 -3.32 0.94
CA LEU A 93 2.51 -2.43 1.85
C LEU A 93 3.43 -3.25 2.75
N ILE A 94 4.73 -3.07 2.59
CA ILE A 94 5.78 -3.87 3.20
C ILE A 94 6.50 -3.00 4.24
N ASP A 95 6.51 -3.45 5.49
CA ASP A 95 7.25 -2.79 6.55
C ASP A 95 8.76 -3.17 6.54
N PRO A 96 9.60 -2.55 7.38
CA PRO A 96 11.02 -2.88 7.46
C PRO A 96 11.32 -4.32 7.89
N ALA A 97 10.42 -4.99 8.61
CA ALA A 97 10.54 -6.39 9.00
C ALA A 97 10.21 -7.37 7.86
N GLY A 98 9.77 -6.84 6.71
CA GLY A 98 9.41 -7.61 5.54
C GLY A 98 7.97 -8.15 5.57
N VAL A 99 7.15 -7.75 6.53
CA VAL A 99 5.75 -8.17 6.60
C VAL A 99 4.92 -7.29 5.66
N GLY A 100 4.38 -7.92 4.62
CA GLY A 100 3.52 -7.29 3.63
C GLY A 100 2.04 -7.40 4.00
N VAL A 101 1.25 -6.37 3.73
CA VAL A 101 -0.22 -6.45 3.69
C VAL A 101 -0.70 -6.09 2.29
N SER A 102 -1.39 -7.02 1.64
CA SER A 102 -1.85 -6.87 0.26
C SER A 102 -3.31 -6.42 0.20
N ILE A 103 -3.54 -5.16 -0.17
CA ILE A 103 -4.85 -4.52 -0.28
C ILE A 103 -5.28 -4.31 -1.74
N GLY A 104 -6.59 -4.30 -1.99
CA GLY A 104 -7.16 -4.08 -3.33
C GLY A 104 -7.48 -5.37 -4.11
N PRO A 105 -8.19 -5.24 -5.24
CA PRO A 105 -8.63 -6.38 -6.04
C PRO A 105 -7.48 -7.07 -6.77
N GLY A 106 -7.56 -8.40 -6.84
CA GLY A 106 -6.67 -9.25 -7.63
C GLY A 106 -6.01 -10.37 -6.83
N GLY A 107 -5.44 -11.34 -7.54
CA GLY A 107 -4.96 -12.61 -6.97
C GLY A 107 -3.43 -12.75 -6.84
N ARG A 108 -2.64 -11.67 -6.93
CA ARG A 108 -1.18 -11.82 -7.00
C ARG A 108 -0.61 -12.57 -5.80
N THR A 109 0.01 -13.70 -6.08
CA THR A 109 0.81 -14.49 -5.14
C THR A 109 2.28 -14.16 -5.31
N PHE A 110 3.01 -14.03 -4.21
CA PHE A 110 4.46 -13.87 -4.23
C PHE A 110 5.13 -15.25 -4.14
N LEU A 111 5.82 -15.65 -5.21
CA LEU A 111 6.64 -16.86 -5.21
C LEU A 111 7.90 -16.63 -4.36
N LYS A 112 8.62 -17.71 -3.98
CA LYS A 112 9.84 -17.63 -3.15
C LYS A 112 10.86 -16.63 -3.70
N GLY A 113 11.07 -16.64 -5.02
CA GLY A 113 11.99 -15.70 -5.68
C GLY A 113 11.53 -14.25 -5.61
N ASP A 114 10.22 -13.98 -5.76
CA ASP A 114 9.68 -12.63 -5.60
C ASP A 114 9.82 -12.14 -4.15
N LYS A 115 9.52 -13.03 -3.19
CA LYS A 115 9.67 -12.72 -1.77
C LYS A 115 11.10 -12.33 -1.42
N GLN A 116 12.08 -13.12 -1.85
CA GLN A 116 13.50 -12.81 -1.67
C GLN A 116 13.90 -11.50 -2.34
N MET A 117 13.46 -11.27 -3.58
CA MET A 117 13.79 -10.06 -4.34
C MET A 117 13.29 -8.77 -3.67
N HIS A 118 12.13 -8.84 -3.02
CA HIS A 118 11.50 -7.69 -2.37
C HIS A 118 11.76 -7.62 -0.86
N GLY A 119 12.47 -8.61 -0.28
CA GLY A 119 12.68 -8.70 1.17
C GLY A 119 11.38 -8.90 1.93
N ILE A 120 10.48 -9.72 1.38
CA ILE A 120 9.20 -10.08 1.98
C ILE A 120 9.38 -11.37 2.77
N THR A 121 9.06 -11.34 4.05
CA THR A 121 9.09 -12.49 4.96
C THR A 121 7.71 -13.16 4.99
N GLU A 122 6.67 -12.35 5.12
CA GLU A 122 5.27 -12.76 5.20
C GLU A 122 4.36 -11.84 4.37
N VAL A 123 3.23 -12.36 3.88
CA VAL A 123 2.21 -11.54 3.24
C VAL A 123 0.83 -11.87 3.80
N LEU A 124 0.22 -10.89 4.43
CA LEU A 124 -1.16 -10.92 4.88
C LEU A 124 -2.07 -10.50 3.73
N SER A 125 -3.15 -11.25 3.53
CA SER A 125 -4.16 -10.91 2.52
C SER A 125 -5.18 -9.96 3.13
N GLY A 126 -5.16 -8.71 2.68
CA GLY A 126 -6.13 -7.68 3.07
C GLY A 126 -7.35 -7.62 2.14
N ALA A 127 -8.27 -6.72 2.46
CA ALA A 127 -9.55 -6.58 1.78
C ALA A 127 -9.43 -5.96 0.38
N PRO A 128 -10.34 -6.30 -0.55
CA PRO A 128 -10.42 -5.66 -1.86
C PRO A 128 -11.17 -4.33 -1.76
N PHE A 129 -10.48 -3.27 -1.34
CA PHE A 129 -11.02 -1.91 -1.23
C PHE A 129 -11.47 -1.36 -2.60
N LEU A 130 -12.61 -0.65 -2.61
CA LEU A 130 -13.11 0.07 -3.78
C LEU A 130 -12.17 1.22 -4.16
N TYR A 131 -12.21 1.65 -5.42
CA TYR A 131 -11.42 2.78 -5.93
C TYR A 131 -9.90 2.67 -5.73
N PRO A 132 -9.26 1.58 -6.18
CA PRO A 132 -7.81 1.39 -6.02
C PRO A 132 -6.94 2.44 -6.69
N GLY A 133 -7.48 3.21 -7.65
CA GLY A 133 -6.81 4.39 -8.18
C GLY A 133 -6.67 5.49 -7.13
N ASP A 134 -7.72 5.77 -6.37
CA ASP A 134 -7.77 6.91 -5.45
C ASP A 134 -6.88 6.66 -4.23
N TRP A 135 -7.14 5.57 -3.49
CA TRP A 135 -6.32 5.25 -2.32
C TRP A 135 -4.92 4.76 -2.70
N GLY A 136 -4.76 4.07 -3.83
CA GLY A 136 -3.45 3.61 -4.29
C GLY A 136 -2.51 4.76 -4.60
N ASN A 137 -3.02 5.77 -5.33
CA ASN A 137 -2.25 6.97 -5.63
C ASN A 137 -1.95 7.78 -4.36
N TYR A 138 -2.92 7.92 -3.44
CA TYR A 138 -2.67 8.60 -2.16
C TYR A 138 -1.52 7.95 -1.38
N ILE A 139 -1.48 6.62 -1.32
CA ILE A 139 -0.41 5.88 -0.62
C ILE A 139 0.94 6.12 -1.30
N GLN A 140 1.01 6.03 -2.63
CA GLN A 140 2.25 6.26 -3.37
C GLN A 140 2.75 7.70 -3.18
N ASP A 141 1.85 8.68 -3.25
CA ASP A 141 2.17 10.09 -3.03
C ASP A 141 2.66 10.34 -1.60
N GLY A 142 1.99 9.75 -0.60
CA GLY A 142 2.39 9.85 0.81
C GLY A 142 3.79 9.31 1.05
N ILE A 143 4.04 8.06 0.62
CA ILE A 143 5.37 7.44 0.70
C ILE A 143 6.43 8.27 -0.02
N THR A 144 6.13 8.73 -1.24
CA THR A 144 7.09 9.51 -2.04
C THR A 144 7.39 10.84 -1.39
N LYS A 145 6.38 11.61 -0.96
CA LYS A 145 6.58 12.91 -0.30
C LYS A 145 7.40 12.77 0.97
N THR A 146 7.19 11.71 1.75
CA THR A 146 7.93 11.49 2.99
C THR A 146 9.36 11.01 2.75
N GLN A 147 9.57 10.07 1.81
CA GLN A 147 10.87 9.42 1.64
C GLN A 147 11.80 10.12 0.64
N LEU A 148 11.25 10.79 -0.37
CA LEU A 148 12.05 11.35 -1.48
C LEU A 148 13.14 12.32 -1.02
N PRO A 149 12.90 13.27 -0.08
CA PRO A 149 13.97 14.19 0.36
C PRO A 149 15.19 13.47 0.93
N SER A 150 14.99 12.44 1.75
CA SER A 150 16.09 11.68 2.35
C SER A 150 16.81 10.81 1.32
N VAL A 151 16.07 10.24 0.37
CA VAL A 151 16.63 9.50 -0.78
C VAL A 151 17.51 10.40 -1.63
N LEU A 152 17.04 11.59 -2.00
CA LEU A 152 17.80 12.53 -2.82
C LEU A 152 19.08 12.97 -2.11
N ALA A 153 19.00 13.31 -0.81
CA ALA A 153 20.17 13.68 -0.03
C ALA A 153 21.22 12.55 0.05
N ARG A 154 20.80 11.28 0.06
CA ARG A 154 21.72 10.12 -0.01
C ARG A 154 22.41 10.03 -1.37
N ILE A 155 21.66 10.20 -2.44
CA ILE A 155 22.18 10.18 -3.81
C ILE A 155 23.18 11.32 -4.03
N GLU A 156 22.89 12.52 -3.51
CA GLU A 156 23.79 13.69 -3.57
C GLU A 156 25.13 13.43 -2.85
N ARG A 157 25.11 12.67 -1.75
CA ARG A 157 26.32 12.20 -1.06
C ARG A 157 27.07 11.07 -1.78
N GLY A 158 26.59 10.64 -2.94
CA GLY A 158 27.18 9.57 -3.73
C GLY A 158 26.76 8.16 -3.31
N GLU A 159 25.74 8.02 -2.46
CA GLU A 159 25.19 6.70 -2.12
C GLU A 159 24.30 6.15 -3.24
N SER A 160 24.30 4.84 -3.44
CA SER A 160 23.31 4.15 -4.26
C SER A 160 22.10 3.73 -3.41
N VAL A 161 20.88 4.01 -3.89
CA VAL A 161 19.62 3.66 -3.23
C VAL A 161 18.88 2.60 -4.04
N ARG A 162 18.44 1.52 -3.38
CA ARG A 162 17.78 0.38 -4.03
C ARG A 162 16.26 0.42 -3.89
N PHE A 163 15.56 0.28 -5.01
CA PHE A 163 14.12 0.16 -5.14
C PHE A 163 13.75 -1.20 -5.77
N GLY A 164 13.74 -2.26 -4.96
CA GLY A 164 13.48 -3.62 -5.44
C GLY A 164 14.54 -4.10 -6.44
N ALA A 165 14.18 -4.17 -7.72
CA ALA A 165 15.06 -4.60 -8.81
C ALA A 165 15.80 -3.44 -9.52
N PHE A 166 15.58 -2.21 -9.07
CA PHE A 166 16.23 -1.00 -9.57
C PHE A 166 17.13 -0.41 -8.50
N THR A 167 18.19 0.25 -8.92
CA THR A 167 19.13 1.01 -8.10
C THR A 167 19.29 2.38 -8.73
N ALA A 168 19.21 3.43 -7.93
CA ALA A 168 19.44 4.81 -8.35
C ALA A 168 20.67 5.38 -7.65
N ASP A 169 21.47 6.14 -8.38
CA ASP A 169 22.62 6.90 -7.87
C ASP A 169 22.77 8.22 -8.67
N ARG A 170 23.85 8.96 -8.42
CA ARG A 170 24.12 10.25 -9.06
C ARG A 170 24.31 10.18 -10.58
N HIS A 171 24.54 8.98 -11.13
CA HIS A 171 24.79 8.75 -12.56
C HIS A 171 23.54 8.25 -13.29
N GLY A 172 22.53 7.75 -12.57
CA GLY A 172 21.23 7.41 -13.12
C GLY A 172 20.55 6.25 -12.41
N VAL A 173 19.69 5.54 -13.15
CA VAL A 173 18.96 4.37 -12.65
C VAL A 173 19.42 3.13 -13.42
N THR A 174 19.88 2.13 -12.69
CA THR A 174 20.24 0.81 -13.23
C THR A 174 19.25 -0.24 -12.72
N GLY A 175 18.94 -1.25 -13.52
CA GLY A 175 18.02 -2.30 -13.09
C GLY A 175 17.59 -3.22 -14.21
N ARG A 176 16.90 -4.30 -13.83
CA ARG A 176 16.45 -5.30 -14.78
C ARG A 176 15.30 -4.72 -15.62
N LYS A 177 15.50 -4.51 -16.92
CA LYS A 177 14.38 -4.39 -17.88
C LYS A 177 13.57 -5.68 -17.79
N ARG A 178 12.40 -5.65 -17.12
CA ARG A 178 11.36 -6.62 -17.45
C ARG A 178 10.80 -6.19 -18.79
N THR A 179 11.32 -6.77 -19.86
CA THR A 179 10.59 -6.85 -21.13
C THR A 179 9.23 -7.44 -20.81
N ALA A 180 8.16 -6.69 -21.11
CA ALA A 180 6.83 -7.25 -21.13
C ALA A 180 6.85 -8.44 -22.12
N ALA A 181 6.47 -9.62 -21.64
CA ALA A 181 6.07 -10.74 -22.46
C ALA A 181 4.54 -10.83 -22.37
#